data_AF-A0A975BJ83-F1
#
_entry.id   AF-A0A975BJ83-F1
#
_cell.length_a   1.000
_cell.length_b   1.000
_cell.length_c   1.000
_cell.angle_alpha   90.00
_cell.angle_beta   90.00
_cell.angle_gamma   90.00
#
_symmetry.space_group_name_H-M   'P 1'
#
loop_
_entity.id
_entity.type
_entity.pdbx_description
1 polymer ?
#
loop_
_entity_poly.entity_id
_entity_poly.type
_entity_poly.pdbx_seq_one_letter_code
_entity_poly.pdbx_strand_id
1 'polypeptide(L)' 'MAIWKYRTRELTAFQVGELLGHTSRWETDAFLKKHHCYGYTEEDFEQDGKTLDKLFEEALG' A
#
# COMPACT_ATOMS: atom_id res chain seq x y z
N MET A 1 -9.40 -6.76 -13.16
CA MET A 1 -9.72 -5.31 -13.16
C MET A 1 -9.34 -4.65 -11.84
N ALA A 2 -9.92 -5.05 -10.70
CA ALA A 2 -9.66 -4.43 -9.38
C ALA A 2 -8.16 -4.43 -8.98
N ILE A 3 -7.47 -5.54 -9.19
CA ILE A 3 -6.03 -5.70 -8.87
C ILE A 3 -5.15 -4.74 -9.66
N TRP A 4 -5.39 -4.60 -10.96
CA TRP A 4 -4.59 -3.73 -11.83
C TRP A 4 -4.75 -2.27 -11.42
N LYS A 5 -5.99 -1.84 -11.14
CA LYS A 5 -6.28 -0.49 -10.64
C LYS A 5 -5.72 -0.22 -9.24
N TYR A 6 -5.67 -1.23 -8.38
CA TYR A 6 -5.00 -1.12 -7.09
C TYR A 6 -3.48 -0.96 -7.26
N ARG A 7 -2.86 -1.75 -8.16
CA ARG A 7 -1.43 -1.64 -8.49
C ARG A 7 -1.05 -0.30 -9.10
N THR A 8 -1.90 0.28 -9.95
CA THR A 8 -1.68 1.61 -10.53
C THR A 8 -2.06 2.75 -9.58
N ARG A 9 -2.42 2.42 -8.31
CA ARG A 9 -2.88 3.38 -7.29
C ARG A 9 -4.14 4.18 -7.70
N GLU A 10 -4.88 3.71 -8.70
CA GLU A 10 -6.18 4.27 -9.10
C GLU A 10 -7.31 3.91 -8.12
N LEU A 11 -7.19 2.78 -7.43
CA LEU A 11 -8.11 2.36 -6.37
C LEU A 11 -7.36 2.13 -5.07
N THR A 12 -7.97 2.59 -3.97
CA THR A 12 -7.53 2.28 -2.62
C THR A 12 -8.00 0.88 -2.19
N ALA A 13 -7.40 0.31 -1.15
CA ALA A 13 -7.83 -0.98 -0.60
C ALA A 13 -9.31 -0.94 -0.15
N PHE A 14 -9.79 0.19 0.36
CA PHE A 14 -11.20 0.35 0.75
C PHE A 14 -12.14 0.24 -0.47
N GLN A 15 -11.84 0.94 -1.56
CA GLN A 15 -12.63 0.89 -2.79
C GLN A 15 -12.59 -0.49 -3.47
N VAL A 16 -11.46 -1.21 -3.36
CA VAL A 16 -11.39 -2.61 -3.80
C VAL A 16 -12.34 -3.49 -2.97
N GLY A 17 -12.42 -3.26 -1.66
CA GLY A 17 -13.34 -3.96 -0.77
C GLY A 17 -14.81 -3.70 -1.11
N GLU A 18 -15.19 -2.43 -1.33
CA GLU A 18 -16.55 -2.06 -1.75
C GLU A 18 -16.91 -2.68 -3.11
N LEU A 19 -15.99 -2.64 -4.07
CA LEU A 19 -16.20 -3.19 -5.41
C LEU A 19 -16.39 -4.72 -5.41
N LEU A 20 -15.72 -5.41 -4.49
CA LEU A 20 -15.78 -6.87 -4.37
C LEU A 20 -16.83 -7.35 -3.35
N GLY A 21 -17.53 -6.42 -2.68
CA GLY A 21 -18.53 -6.75 -1.66
C GLY A 21 -17.93 -7.38 -0.41
N HIS A 22 -16.65 -7.14 -0.13
CA HIS A 22 -16.00 -7.65 1.07
C HIS A 22 -16.60 -7.01 2.32
N THR A 23 -16.82 -7.83 3.34
CA THR A 23 -17.44 -7.39 4.59
C THR A 23 -16.42 -6.83 5.58
N SER A 24 -15.12 -7.03 5.32
CA SER A 24 -14.04 -6.58 6.19
C SER A 24 -12.81 -6.13 5.41
N ARG A 25 -12.06 -5.20 6.03
CA ARG A 25 -10.72 -4.81 5.56
C ARG A 25 -9.78 -6.01 5.44
N TRP A 26 -9.89 -6.98 6.35
CA TRP A 26 -9.03 -8.18 6.37
C TRP A 26 -9.27 -9.09 5.18
N GLU A 27 -10.52 -9.20 4.73
CA GLU A 27 -10.89 -9.98 3.55
C GLU A 27 -10.29 -9.34 2.28
N THR A 28 -10.33 -8.01 2.23
CA THR A 28 -9.70 -7.26 1.14
C THR A 28 -8.18 -7.37 1.16
N ASP A 29 -7.56 -7.28 2.34
CA ASP A 29 -6.12 -7.46 2.51
C ASP A 29 -5.66 -8.88 2.11
N ALA A 30 -6.39 -9.91 2.52
CA ALA A 30 -6.13 -11.29 2.10
C ALA A 30 -6.25 -11.48 0.59
N PHE A 31 -7.26 -10.88 -0.04
CA PHE A 31 -7.42 -10.87 -1.49
C PHE A 31 -6.24 -10.18 -2.19
N LEU A 32 -5.84 -9.00 -1.73
CA LEU A 32 -4.73 -8.25 -2.30
C LEU A 32 -3.41 -9.00 -2.16
N LYS A 33 -3.14 -9.59 -0.98
CA LYS A 33 -1.96 -10.43 -0.73
C LYS A 33 -1.92 -11.68 -1.60
N LYS A 34 -3.06 -12.35 -1.82
CA LYS A 34 -3.16 -13.50 -2.73
C LYS A 34 -2.73 -13.16 -4.17
N HIS A 35 -2.87 -11.91 -4.55
CA HIS A 35 -2.47 -11.39 -5.86
C HIS A 35 -1.12 -10.64 -5.84
N HIS A 36 -0.31 -10.84 -4.79
CA HIS A 36 0.99 -10.18 -4.60
C HIS A 36 0.90 -8.65 -4.72
N CYS A 37 -0.22 -8.08 -4.27
CA CYS A 37 -0.43 -6.65 -4.22
C CYS A 37 -0.33 -6.21 -2.78
N TYR A 38 0.90 -5.92 -2.36
CA TYR A 38 1.16 -5.40 -1.03
C TYR A 38 0.87 -3.90 -1.04
N GLY A 39 0.14 -3.41 -0.04
CA GLY A 39 -0.11 -1.98 0.14
C GLY A 39 1.13 -1.19 0.58
N TYR A 40 2.24 -1.88 0.80
CA TYR A 40 3.54 -1.35 1.13
C TYR A 40 4.56 -2.14 0.31
N THR A 41 5.29 -1.44 -0.56
CA THR A 41 6.28 -2.04 -1.45
C THR A 41 7.69 -1.87 -0.88
N GLU A 42 8.65 -2.62 -1.42
CA GLU A 42 10.07 -2.43 -1.10
C GLU A 42 10.54 -1.01 -1.46
N GLU A 43 9.98 -0.43 -2.53
CA GLU A 43 10.26 0.94 -2.95
C GLU A 43 9.72 1.98 -1.95
N ASP A 44 8.54 1.74 -1.38
CA ASP A 44 8.00 2.57 -0.29
C ASP A 44 8.91 2.47 0.95
N PHE A 45 9.43 1.28 1.27
CA PHE A 45 10.39 1.08 2.35
C PHE A 45 11.70 1.84 2.15
N GLU A 46 12.26 1.80 0.95
CA GLU A 46 13.48 2.57 0.62
C GLU A 46 13.25 4.09 0.70
N GLN A 47 12.08 4.57 0.27
CA GLN A 47 11.74 5.99 0.35
C GLN A 47 11.55 6.46 1.79
N ASP A 48 10.94 5.63 2.64
CA ASP A 48 10.82 5.92 4.07
C ASP A 48 12.20 5.99 4.73
N GLY A 49 13.12 5.06 4.38
CA GLY A 49 14.51 5.09 4.85
C GLY A 49 15.22 6.39 4.50
N LYS A 50 15.13 6.83 3.24
CA LYS A 50 15.70 8.11 2.79
C LYS A 50 15.08 9.32 3.49
N THR A 51 13.77 9.26 3.75
CA THR A 51 13.06 10.32 4.48
C THR A 51 13.54 10.40 5.92
N LEU A 52 13.74 9.25 6.58
CA LEU A 52 14.28 9.18 7.94
C LEU A 52 15.72 9.69 8.00
N ASP A 53 16.59 9.29 7.08
CA ASP A 53 17.98 9.76 7.03
C ASP A 53 18.02 11.30 6.95
N LYS A 54 17.20 11.88 6.07
CA LYS A 54 17.10 13.34 5.93
C LYS A 54 16.61 14.02 7.20
N LEU A 55 15.59 13.48 7.86
CA LEU A 55 15.06 14.03 9.12
C LEU A 55 16.10 13.94 10.26
N PHE A 56 16.89 12.87 10.30
CA PHE A 56 17.98 12.74 11.28
C PHE A 56 19.11 13.74 11.00
N GLU A 57 19.49 13.95 9.74
CA GLU A 57 20.47 14.97 9.36
C GLU A 57 19.99 16.39 9.73
N GLU A 58 18.73 16.72 9.48
CA GLU A 58 18.13 18.02 9.84
C GLU A 58 18.01 18.22 11.36
N ALA A 59 17.86 17.16 12.15
CA ALA A 59 17.72 17.23 13.60
C ALA A 59 19.07 17.30 14.36
N LEU A 60 20.17 16.90 13.70
CA LEU A 60 21.53 16.88 14.27
C LEU A 60 22.42 18.04 13.80
N GLY A 61 21.98 18.83 12.81
CA GLY A 61 22.66 20.03 12.32
C GLY A 61 22.17 21.32 12.98
#